data_AF-A0A127SG95-F1
#
_entry.id   AF-A0A127SG95-F1
#
_cell.length_a   1.000
_cell.length_b   1.000
_cell.length_c   1.000
_cell.angle_alpha   90.00
_cell.angle_beta   90.00
_cell.angle_gamma   90.00
#
_symmetry.space_group_name_H-M   'P 1'
#
loop_
_entity.id
_entity.type
_entity.pdbx_description
1 polymer ?
#
loop_
_entity_poly.entity_id
_entity_poly.type
_entity_poly.pdbx_seq_one_letter_code
_entity_poly.pdbx_strand_id
1 'polypeptide(L)'
;RLFATIMKLAKEGKINEAENELYMGMVEDDVDYLELALTFYLYLNDMDGDFLDDNGYSREEVLEGMKDLASDWGVTGLEAF
;
A
#
# COMPACT_ATOMS: atom_id res chain seq x y z
N ARG A 1 -9.70 -9.25 8.45
CA ARG A 1 -9.34 -10.37 7.54
C ARG A 1 -8.50 -9.85 6.38
N LEU A 2 -8.91 -8.76 5.73
CA LEU A 2 -8.17 -8.10 4.66
C LEU A 2 -6.69 -7.85 5.01
N PHE A 3 -6.41 -7.19 6.15
CA PHE A 3 -5.03 -6.92 6.58
C PHE A 3 -4.11 -8.16 6.59
N ALA A 4 -4.58 -9.26 7.17
CA ALA A 4 -3.79 -10.49 7.22
C ALA A 4 -3.53 -11.08 5.82
N THR A 5 -4.48 -10.92 4.90
CA THR A 5 -4.36 -11.38 3.51
C THR A 5 -3.31 -10.56 2.76
N ILE A 6 -3.44 -9.23 2.74
CA ILE A 6 -2.54 -8.37 1.97
C ILE A 6 -1.11 -8.42 2.52
N MET A 7 -0.94 -8.49 3.85
CA MET A 7 0.38 -8.61 4.47
C MET A 7 1.03 -9.96 4.19
N LYS A 8 0.24 -11.03 4.04
CA LYS A 8 0.75 -12.33 3.63
C LYS A 8 1.22 -12.29 2.18
N LEU A 9 0.42 -11.72 1.28
CA LEU A 9 0.76 -11.59 -0.14
C LEU A 9 2.05 -10.77 -0.34
N ALA A 10 2.17 -9.61 0.33
CA ALA A 10 3.38 -8.79 0.26
C ALA A 10 4.63 -9.52 0.80
N LYS A 11 4.50 -10.31 1.88
CA LYS A 11 5.60 -11.16 2.40
C LYS A 11 6.01 -12.28 1.44
N GLU A 12 5.08 -12.76 0.62
CA GLU A 12 5.32 -13.76 -0.41
C GLU A 12 5.84 -13.15 -1.72
N GLY A 13 6.08 -11.83 -1.77
CA GLY A 13 6.52 -11.14 -2.98
C GLY A 13 5.39 -10.83 -3.96
N LYS A 14 4.14 -11.10 -3.60
CA LYS A 14 2.97 -10.86 -4.45
C LYS A 14 2.40 -9.47 -4.22
N ILE A 15 3.23 -8.44 -4.39
CA ILE A 15 2.91 -7.06 -4.00
C ILE A 15 1.74 -6.52 -4.81
N ASN A 16 1.76 -6.71 -6.13
CA ASN A 16 0.66 -6.33 -7.02
C ASN A 16 -0.67 -7.01 -6.65
N GLU A 17 -0.64 -8.29 -6.24
CA GLU A 17 -1.86 -8.98 -5.78
C GLU A 17 -2.35 -8.39 -4.45
N ALA A 18 -1.43 -8.07 -3.53
CA ALA A 18 -1.76 -7.46 -2.26
C ALA A 18 -2.41 -6.07 -2.44
N GLU A 19 -1.89 -5.25 -3.35
CA GLU A 19 -2.44 -3.94 -3.68
C GLU A 19 -3.81 -4.04 -4.37
N ASN A 20 -3.99 -4.99 -5.30
CA ASN A 20 -5.31 -5.23 -5.88
C ASN A 20 -6.37 -5.59 -4.83
N GLU A 21 -6.02 -6.44 -3.86
CA GLU A 21 -6.89 -6.81 -2.74
C GLU A 21 -7.16 -5.61 -1.82
N LEU A 22 -6.17 -4.74 -1.59
CA LEU A 22 -6.34 -3.49 -0.86
C LEU A 22 -7.44 -2.64 -1.52
N TYR A 23 -7.29 -2.32 -2.81
CA TYR A 23 -8.26 -1.51 -3.55
C TYR A 23 -9.65 -2.16 -3.67
N MET A 24 -9.73 -3.48 -3.87
CA MET A 24 -11.02 -4.18 -3.89
C MET A 24 -11.75 -4.14 -2.54
N GLY A 25 -10.99 -4.05 -1.45
CA GLY A 25 -11.50 -3.93 -0.09
C GLY A 25 -11.78 -2.50 0.35
N MET A 26 -11.60 -1.50 -0.51
CA MET A 26 -11.75 -0.08 -0.17
C MET A 26 -13.17 0.25 0.29
N VAL A 27 -13.26 0.90 1.45
CA VAL A 27 -14.48 1.46 2.00
C VAL A 27 -14.21 2.93 2.30
N GLU A 28 -14.89 3.82 1.58
CA GLU A 28 -14.82 5.27 1.80
C GLU A 28 -15.27 5.62 3.24
N ASP A 29 -14.65 6.64 3.83
CA ASP A 29 -14.91 7.11 5.21
C ASP A 29 -14.63 6.10 6.36
N ASP A 30 -14.04 4.93 6.09
CA ASP A 30 -13.58 3.97 7.12
C ASP A 30 -12.13 4.23 7.59
N VAL A 31 -11.97 4.90 8.75
CA VAL A 31 -10.65 5.22 9.31
C VAL A 31 -9.79 3.97 9.56
N ASP A 32 -10.40 2.81 9.83
CA ASP A 32 -9.66 1.56 9.99
C ASP A 32 -9.06 1.11 8.64
N TYR A 33 -9.72 1.43 7.52
CA TYR A 33 -9.17 1.20 6.19
C TYR A 33 -7.99 2.13 5.88
N LEU A 34 -8.08 3.42 6.26
CA LEU A 34 -6.96 4.34 6.12
C LEU A 34 -5.71 3.86 6.88
N GLU A 35 -5.88 3.44 8.14
CA GLU A 35 -4.77 2.89 8.95
C GLU A 35 -4.16 1.64 8.29
N LEU A 36 -5.02 0.76 7.77
CA LEU A 36 -4.61 -0.45 7.06
C LEU A 36 -3.79 -0.14 5.80
N ALA A 37 -4.27 0.78 4.96
CA ALA A 37 -3.60 1.17 3.72
C ALA A 37 -2.26 1.87 4.00
N LEU A 38 -2.21 2.78 4.97
CA LEU A 38 -0.96 3.40 5.41
C LEU A 38 0.05 2.38 5.94
N THR A 39 -0.41 1.43 6.76
CA THR A 39 0.46 0.36 7.28
C THR A 39 1.04 -0.49 6.15
N PHE A 40 0.24 -0.78 5.12
CA PHE A 40 0.69 -1.52 3.95
C PHE A 40 1.78 -0.77 3.17
N TYR A 41 1.55 0.49 2.81
CA TYR A 41 2.55 1.26 2.05
C TYR A 41 3.81 1.58 2.87
N LEU A 42 3.68 1.83 4.18
CA LEU A 42 4.85 1.97 5.07
C LEU A 42 5.68 0.69 5.15
N TYR A 43 5.01 -0.47 5.16
CA TYR A 43 5.70 -1.75 5.12
C TYR A 43 6.46 -1.95 3.80
N LEU A 44 5.86 -1.62 2.64
CA LEU A 44 6.55 -1.68 1.35
C LEU A 44 7.72 -0.69 1.27
N ASN A 45 7.57 0.50 1.88
CA ASN A 45 8.63 1.49 1.92
C ASN A 45 9.87 1.03 2.74
N ASP A 46 9.71 0.13 3.70
CA ASP A 46 10.81 -0.43 4.48
C ASP A 46 11.50 -1.63 3.80
N MET A 47 10.92 -2.18 2.73
CA MET A 47 11.52 -3.29 1.98
C MET A 47 12.78 -2.86 1.25
N ASP A 48 13.65 -3.79 0.85
CA ASP A 48 14.80 -3.48 -0.01
C ASP A 48 14.33 -3.12 -1.43
N GLY A 49 15.03 -2.21 -2.11
CA GLY A 49 14.72 -1.86 -3.49
C GLY A 49 14.84 -3.06 -4.43
N ASP A 50 15.88 -3.88 -4.26
CA ASP A 50 16.08 -5.10 -5.05
C ASP A 50 14.94 -6.10 -4.82
N PHE A 51 14.39 -6.16 -3.60
CA PHE A 51 13.23 -7.01 -3.31
C PHE A 51 11.98 -6.54 -4.06
N LEU A 52 11.73 -5.23 -4.11
CA LEU A 52 10.59 -4.70 -4.85
C LEU A 52 10.75 -5.02 -6.34
N ASP A 53 11.92 -4.70 -6.90
CA ASP A 53 12.23 -4.90 -8.32
C ASP A 53 12.12 -6.38 -8.74
N ASP A 54 12.68 -7.30 -7.94
CA ASP A 54 12.60 -8.75 -8.17
C ASP A 54 11.15 -9.28 -8.15
N ASN A 55 10.25 -8.57 -7.47
CA ASN A 55 8.84 -8.90 -7.34
C ASN A 55 7.92 -8.05 -8.24
N GLY A 56 8.51 -7.31 -9.20
CA GLY A 56 7.76 -6.53 -10.18
C GLY A 56 7.00 -5.36 -9.56
N TYR A 57 7.61 -4.72 -8.57
CA TYR A 57 7.13 -3.50 -7.92
C TYR A 57 8.29 -2.50 -7.79
N SER A 58 8.00 -1.22 -7.60
CA SER A 58 9.03 -0.17 -7.56
C SER A 58 8.80 0.79 -6.40
N ARG A 59 9.83 1.58 -6.09
CA ARG A 59 9.71 2.68 -5.12
C ARG A 59 8.75 3.74 -5.60
N GLU A 60 8.75 3.99 -6.90
CA GLU A 60 7.83 4.89 -7.57
C GLU A 60 6.38 4.43 -7.38
N GLU A 61 6.08 3.13 -7.53
CA GLU A 61 4.73 2.60 -7.29
C GLU A 61 4.29 2.72 -5.83
N VAL A 62 5.19 2.49 -4.86
CA VAL A 62 4.90 2.75 -3.43
C VAL A 62 4.51 4.22 -3.22
N LEU A 63 5.27 5.13 -3.83
CA LEU A 63 5.04 6.56 -3.71
C LEU A 63 3.73 7.00 -4.39
N GLU A 64 3.44 6.48 -5.57
CA GLU A 64 2.19 6.74 -6.30
C GLU A 64 0.99 6.25 -5.48
N GLY A 65 1.04 5.03 -4.95
CA GLY A 65 -0.03 4.49 -4.09
C GLY A 65 -0.26 5.31 -2.81
N MET A 66 0.80 5.82 -2.17
CA MET A 66 0.65 6.73 -1.03
C MET A 66 0.01 8.07 -1.41
N LYS A 67 0.32 8.62 -2.60
CA LYS A 67 -0.27 9.87 -3.10
C LYS A 67 -1.73 9.70 -3.46
N ASP A 68 -2.08 8.59 -4.11
CA ASP A 68 -3.46 8.27 -4.45
C ASP A 68 -4.29 8.10 -3.18
N LEU A 69 -3.78 7.36 -2.19
CA LEU A 69 -4.42 7.24 -0.88
C LEU A 69 -4.63 8.60 -0.19
N ALA A 70 -3.63 9.48 -0.23
CA ALA A 70 -3.74 10.82 0.35
C ALA A 70 -4.81 11.67 -0.36
N SER A 71 -4.86 11.60 -1.68
CA SER A 71 -5.86 12.29 -2.51
C SER A 71 -7.27 11.81 -2.21
N ASP A 72 -7.49 10.49 -2.20
CA ASP A 72 -8.81 9.88 -1.94
C ASP A 72 -9.35 10.23 -0.56
N TRP A 73 -8.47 10.41 0.42
CA TRP A 73 -8.84 10.76 1.80
C TRP A 73 -8.80 12.26 2.10
N GLY A 74 -8.43 13.10 1.13
CA GLY A 74 -8.26 14.54 1.34
C GLY A 74 -7.16 14.89 2.37
N VAL A 75 -6.19 13.99 2.58
CA VAL A 75 -5.11 14.19 3.55
C VAL A 75 -4.00 15.02 2.90
N THR A 76 -3.84 16.24 3.39
CA THR A 76 -2.73 17.11 2.96
C THR A 76 -1.47 16.84 3.78
N GLY A 77 -0.29 16.89 3.14
CA GLY A 77 1.01 16.66 3.77
C GLY A 77 1.61 15.27 3.59
N LEU A 78 0.82 14.30 3.12
CA LEU A 78 1.34 13.00 2.64
C LEU A 78 1.97 13.12 1.24
N GLU A 79 1.57 14.11 0.44
CA GLU A 79 2.17 14.42 -0.88
C GLU A 79 3.66 14.81 -0.82
N ALA A 80 4.17 15.13 0.37
CA ALA A 80 5.53 15.61 0.60
C ALA A 80 6.54 14.49 0.90
N PHE A 81 6.08 13.26 1.08
CA PHE A 81 6.93 12.06 1.08
C PHE A 81 7.29 11.70 -0.37
#